data_AF-A0A845D3Z1-F1
#
_entry.id   AF-A0A845D3Z1-F1
#
_cell.length_a   1.000
_cell.length_b   1.000
_cell.length_c   1.000
_cell.angle_alpha   90.00
_cell.angle_beta   90.00
_cell.angle_gamma   90.00
#
_symmetry.space_group_name_H-M   'P 1'
#
loop_
_entity.id
_entity.type
_entity.pdbx_description
1 polymer ?
#
loop_
_entity_poly.entity_id
_entity_poly.type
_entity_poly.pdbx_seq_one_letter_code
_entity_poly.pdbx_strand_id
1 'polypeptide(L)'
;MPNGGSDCCGTCWFNRRNRGERGYNRAGDTDVEAYCEIRDVRIGNPFWTYCANHPHRRPQRDPIPIGPIMRAGEGDSSGMGYGREVWIPSPDTEEVRQHLLDLLNRLPTHMAADRYPARPGLAEVVVRQLGEFKERRAEKRIRWLGENMPESWAGVAREALAKIQGED
;
A
#
# COMPACT_ATOMS: atom_id res chain seq x y z
N MET A 1 6.13 -8.23 -22.51
CA MET A 1 6.72 -7.24 -21.57
C MET A 1 6.25 -7.60 -20.17
N PRO A 2 7.01 -7.38 -19.08
CA PRO A 2 6.50 -7.73 -17.76
C PRO A 2 5.30 -6.83 -17.46
N ASN A 3 4.11 -7.42 -17.50
CA ASN A 3 2.82 -6.73 -17.37
C ASN A 3 2.52 -6.30 -15.91
N GLY A 4 3.55 -6.16 -15.06
CA GLY A 4 3.43 -5.77 -13.65
C GLY A 4 3.47 -4.26 -13.38
N GLY A 5 3.86 -3.45 -14.37
CA GLY A 5 4.04 -2.00 -14.19
C GLY A 5 5.31 -1.63 -13.41
N SER A 6 5.61 -0.33 -13.38
CA SER A 6 6.86 0.22 -12.86
C SER A 6 6.95 0.35 -11.34
N ASP A 7 5.84 0.17 -10.62
CA ASP A 7 5.75 0.28 -9.17
C ASP A 7 5.58 -1.08 -8.46
N CYS A 8 6.47 -2.02 -8.79
CA CYS A 8 6.54 -3.35 -8.20
C CYS A 8 7.75 -3.51 -7.27
N CYS A 9 7.80 -4.60 -6.49
CA CYS A 9 8.93 -4.90 -5.63
C CYS A 9 10.24 -5.11 -6.40
N GLY A 10 10.17 -5.43 -7.70
CA GLY A 10 11.33 -5.52 -8.60
C GLY A 10 12.07 -4.20 -8.79
N THR A 11 11.40 -3.07 -8.64
CA THR A 11 11.96 -1.72 -8.82
C THR A 11 12.06 -0.93 -7.51
N CYS A 12 11.81 -1.57 -6.37
CA CYS A 12 11.83 -0.96 -5.05
C CYS A 12 13.24 -0.92 -4.43
N TRP A 13 13.63 0.20 -3.81
CA TRP A 13 14.92 0.31 -3.10
C TRP A 13 15.04 -0.56 -1.84
N PHE A 14 13.94 -1.12 -1.34
CA PHE A 14 13.94 -2.03 -0.18
C PHE A 14 14.09 -3.49 -0.62
N ASN A 15 14.14 -3.75 -1.92
CA ASN A 15 14.54 -5.04 -2.42
C ASN A 15 16.07 -5.13 -2.35
N ARG A 16 16.60 -6.05 -1.56
CA ARG A 16 18.04 -6.28 -1.39
C ARG A 16 18.78 -6.40 -2.72
N ARG A 17 18.16 -7.02 -3.72
CA ARG A 17 18.69 -7.11 -5.09
C ARG A 17 19.01 -5.75 -5.71
N ASN A 18 18.24 -4.73 -5.36
CA ASN A 18 18.39 -3.40 -5.92
C ASN A 18 19.42 -2.54 -5.16
N ARG A 19 20.01 -3.04 -4.05
CA ARG A 19 21.11 -2.40 -3.30
C ARG A 19 20.82 -0.93 -2.93
N GLY A 20 19.58 -0.63 -2.56
CA GLY A 20 19.15 0.73 -2.20
C GLY A 20 18.77 1.63 -3.38
N GLU A 21 18.88 1.17 -4.63
CA GLU A 21 18.46 1.92 -5.82
C GLU A 21 16.99 1.65 -6.19
N ARG A 22 16.28 2.63 -6.76
CA ARG A 22 14.94 2.43 -7.34
C ARG A 22 15.02 2.29 -8.86
N GLY A 23 14.00 1.68 -9.46
CA GLY A 23 13.88 1.55 -10.91
C GLY A 23 14.49 0.26 -11.45
N TYR A 24 14.67 0.20 -12.77
CA TYR A 24 15.03 -1.03 -13.49
C TYR A 24 16.54 -1.27 -13.64
N ASN A 25 17.39 -0.41 -13.06
CA ASN A 25 18.85 -0.48 -13.21
C ASN A 25 19.43 -1.87 -12.86
N ARG A 26 18.76 -2.59 -11.96
CA ARG A 26 19.17 -3.90 -11.42
C ARG A 26 18.18 -5.02 -11.77
N ALA A 27 17.31 -4.79 -12.75
CA ALA A 27 16.25 -5.74 -13.10
C ALA A 27 16.79 -7.09 -13.62
N GLY A 28 17.98 -7.07 -14.23
CA GLY A 28 18.68 -8.27 -14.73
C GLY A 28 19.57 -8.96 -13.69
N ASP A 29 19.79 -8.36 -12.53
CA ASP A 29 20.64 -8.93 -11.49
C ASP A 29 19.94 -10.15 -10.88
N THR A 30 20.54 -11.32 -11.03
CA THR A 30 19.99 -12.60 -10.55
C THR A 30 20.91 -13.30 -9.55
N ASP A 31 22.13 -12.78 -9.38
CA ASP A 31 23.11 -13.19 -8.37
C ASP A 31 22.64 -12.89 -6.93
N VAL A 32 21.83 -11.85 -6.77
CA VAL A 32 21.22 -11.49 -5.49
C VAL A 32 19.74 -11.91 -5.47
N GLU A 33 19.35 -12.58 -4.40
CA GLU A 33 17.95 -12.93 -4.14
C GLU A 33 17.07 -11.68 -3.99
N ALA A 34 15.88 -11.72 -4.59
CA ALA A 34 14.88 -10.69 -4.34
C ALA A 34 14.30 -10.84 -2.93
N TYR A 35 14.53 -9.84 -2.09
CA TYR A 35 14.21 -9.90 -0.66
C TYR A 35 13.81 -8.52 -0.14
N CYS A 36 12.67 -8.40 0.53
CA CYS A 36 12.19 -7.15 1.11
C CYS A 36 12.82 -6.93 2.48
N GLU A 37 13.71 -5.95 2.61
CA GLU A 37 14.45 -5.69 3.85
C GLU A 37 13.56 -5.17 4.98
N ILE A 38 12.53 -4.38 4.67
CA ILE A 38 11.64 -3.79 5.69
C ILE A 38 10.49 -4.72 6.10
N ARG A 39 10.34 -5.86 5.42
CA ARG A 39 9.31 -6.88 5.72
C ARG A 39 9.92 -8.24 6.04
N ASP A 40 11.24 -8.33 6.03
CA ASP A 40 12.00 -9.55 6.28
C ASP A 40 11.52 -10.76 5.45
N VAL A 41 11.27 -10.57 4.14
CA VAL A 41 10.65 -11.62 3.31
C VAL A 41 11.29 -11.82 1.94
N ARG A 42 11.51 -13.08 1.56
CA ARG A 42 11.89 -13.50 0.20
C ARG A 42 10.76 -13.25 -0.79
N ILE A 43 11.04 -12.57 -1.89
CA ILE A 43 10.07 -12.21 -2.91
C ILE A 43 10.23 -13.13 -4.12
N GLY A 44 9.31 -14.10 -4.27
CA GLY A 44 9.38 -15.08 -5.36
C GLY A 44 9.22 -14.45 -6.75
N ASN A 45 8.27 -13.53 -6.92
CA ASN A 45 8.03 -12.85 -8.19
C ASN A 45 8.00 -11.32 -8.00
N PRO A 46 9.16 -10.66 -7.93
CA PRO A 46 9.25 -9.26 -7.52
C PRO A 46 8.59 -8.30 -8.51
N PHE A 47 8.54 -8.64 -9.80
CA PHE A 47 7.85 -7.83 -10.82
C PHE A 47 6.33 -7.94 -10.78
N TRP A 48 5.79 -8.85 -9.97
CA TRP A 48 4.35 -9.07 -9.79
C TRP A 48 3.92 -8.99 -8.32
N THR A 49 4.75 -8.36 -7.49
CA THR A 49 4.52 -8.12 -6.06
C THR A 49 4.54 -6.62 -5.78
N TYR A 50 3.66 -6.13 -4.91
CA TYR A 50 3.39 -4.70 -4.70
C TYR A 50 3.16 -4.38 -3.22
N CYS A 51 3.51 -3.16 -2.80
CA CYS A 51 3.09 -2.61 -1.50
C CYS A 51 3.09 -1.07 -1.56
N ALA A 52 2.59 -0.42 -0.51
CA ALA A 52 2.55 1.04 -0.45
C ALA A 52 3.91 1.69 -0.17
N ASN A 53 4.92 0.96 0.31
CA ASN A 53 6.27 1.46 0.54
C ASN A 53 7.07 1.73 -0.75
N HIS A 54 6.54 1.40 -1.94
CA HIS A 54 7.24 1.59 -3.20
C HIS A 54 7.58 3.09 -3.46
N PRO A 55 8.78 3.42 -3.99
CA PRO A 55 9.23 4.78 -4.31
C PRO A 55 8.23 5.69 -5.05
N HIS A 56 7.41 5.14 -5.94
CA HIS A 56 6.38 5.92 -6.66
C HIS A 56 5.27 6.44 -5.74
N ARG A 57 5.04 5.78 -4.60
CA ARG A 57 4.01 6.14 -3.62
C ARG A 57 4.61 6.83 -2.40
N ARG A 58 5.85 6.46 -2.05
CA ARG A 58 6.60 6.95 -0.89
C ARG A 58 7.99 7.41 -1.31
N PRO A 59 8.14 8.58 -1.96
CA PRO A 59 9.45 9.04 -2.44
C PRO A 59 10.48 9.31 -1.33
N GLN A 60 10.05 9.41 -0.07
CA GLN A 60 10.92 9.67 1.09
C GLN A 60 11.63 8.44 1.66
N ARG A 61 11.51 7.25 1.02
CA ARG A 61 12.12 6.00 1.51
C ARG A 61 11.71 5.65 2.95
N ASP A 62 10.40 5.61 3.16
CA ASP A 62 9.78 5.28 4.44
C ASP A 62 10.03 3.80 4.82
N PRO A 63 10.81 3.52 5.88
CA PRO A 63 11.20 2.17 6.25
C PRO A 63 10.12 1.42 7.04
N ILE A 64 9.09 2.10 7.54
CA ILE A 64 8.05 1.46 8.33
C ILE A 64 7.02 0.82 7.39
N PRO A 65 6.65 -0.45 7.57
CA PRO A 65 5.62 -1.12 6.79
C PRO A 65 4.31 -0.33 6.66
N ILE A 66 3.86 -0.06 5.42
CA ILE A 66 2.56 0.53 5.12
C ILE A 66 1.74 -0.45 4.28
N GLY A 67 0.63 -0.93 4.84
CA GLY A 67 -0.30 -1.82 4.15
C GLY A 67 0.23 -3.24 3.91
N PRO A 68 -0.60 -4.12 3.33
CA PRO A 68 -0.19 -5.48 2.97
C PRO A 68 0.83 -5.53 1.83
N ILE A 69 1.49 -6.67 1.69
CA ILE A 69 2.13 -7.06 0.43
C ILE A 69 1.08 -7.75 -0.43
N MET A 70 0.89 -7.23 -1.64
CA MET A 70 -0.03 -7.76 -2.62
C MET A 70 0.72 -8.52 -3.71
N ARG A 71 0.14 -9.58 -4.25
CA ARG A 71 0.58 -10.22 -5.49
C ARG A 71 -0.45 -10.00 -6.58
N ALA A 72 -0.03 -10.05 -7.84
CA ALA A 72 -0.99 -10.18 -8.92
C ALA A 72 -1.68 -11.54 -8.82
N GLY A 73 -3.01 -11.51 -8.80
CA GLY A 73 -3.89 -12.67 -8.88
C GLY A 73 -4.63 -12.72 -10.22
N GLU A 74 -5.43 -13.76 -10.41
CA GLU A 74 -6.37 -13.83 -11.53
C GLU A 74 -7.46 -12.78 -11.29
N GLY A 75 -7.65 -11.85 -12.23
CA GLY A 75 -8.63 -10.77 -12.06
C GLY A 75 -10.06 -11.30 -12.02
N ASP A 76 -10.96 -10.52 -11.41
CA ASP A 76 -12.39 -10.73 -11.64
C ASP A 76 -12.71 -10.61 -13.15
N SER A 77 -13.80 -11.24 -13.56
CA SER A 77 -14.23 -11.46 -14.94
C SER A 77 -14.60 -10.19 -15.73
N SER A 78 -14.11 -9.01 -15.36
CA SER A 78 -14.39 -7.72 -16.01
C SER A 78 -13.50 -7.40 -17.22
N GLY A 79 -12.62 -8.32 -17.65
CA GLY A 79 -11.88 -8.19 -18.91
C GLY A 79 -10.75 -7.14 -18.91
N MET A 80 -10.43 -6.55 -17.76
CA MET A 80 -9.23 -5.74 -17.55
C MET A 80 -8.28 -6.49 -16.62
N GLY A 81 -7.08 -6.81 -17.11
CA GLY A 81 -6.22 -7.86 -16.56
C GLY A 81 -5.77 -7.71 -15.10
N TYR A 82 -5.46 -8.87 -14.50
CA TYR A 82 -4.80 -9.12 -13.22
C TYR A 82 -5.30 -8.27 -12.01
N GLY A 83 -6.14 -8.90 -11.18
CA GLY A 83 -6.47 -8.39 -9.85
C GLY A 83 -5.23 -8.41 -8.92
N ARG A 84 -5.33 -7.76 -7.76
CA ARG A 84 -4.31 -7.88 -6.71
C ARG A 84 -4.91 -8.52 -5.48
N GLU A 85 -4.23 -9.54 -4.99
CA GLU A 85 -4.62 -10.28 -3.80
C GLU A 85 -3.62 -10.03 -2.68
N VAL A 86 -4.11 -10.02 -1.44
CA VAL A 86 -3.24 -9.94 -0.26
C VAL A 86 -2.43 -11.23 -0.18
N TRP A 87 -1.11 -11.11 -0.22
CA TRP A 87 -0.21 -12.22 0.03
C TRP A 87 0.26 -12.23 1.48
N ILE A 88 0.71 -11.09 2.00
CA ILE A 88 1.14 -10.95 3.39
C ILE A 88 0.39 -9.76 4.00
N PRO A 89 -0.33 -9.95 5.11
CA PRO A 89 -1.02 -8.85 5.77
C PRO A 89 -0.01 -7.80 6.27
N SER A 90 -0.47 -6.58 6.51
CA SER A 90 0.37 -5.59 7.19
C SER A 90 0.68 -6.09 8.62
N PRO A 91 1.91 -5.95 9.10
CA PRO A 91 2.23 -6.27 10.49
C PRO A 91 1.43 -5.36 11.42
N ASP A 92 0.65 -5.96 12.31
CA ASP A 92 -0.14 -5.26 13.32
C ASP A 92 0.70 -5.08 14.60
N THR A 93 1.50 -4.01 14.60
CA THR A 93 2.38 -3.64 15.72
C THR A 93 2.13 -2.19 16.11
N GLU A 94 2.44 -1.81 17.34
CA GLU A 94 2.23 -0.43 17.81
C GLU A 94 3.05 0.59 17.00
N GLU A 95 4.28 0.25 16.59
CA GLU A 95 5.09 1.11 15.71
C GLU A 95 4.37 1.40 14.39
N VAL A 96 3.82 0.36 13.75
CA VAL A 96 3.07 0.50 12.50
C VAL A 96 1.78 1.28 12.72
N ARG A 97 1.04 1.00 13.81
CA ARG A 97 -0.19 1.75 14.17
C ARG A 97 0.10 3.24 14.34
N GLN A 98 1.10 3.57 15.15
CA GLN A 98 1.48 4.97 15.39
C GLN A 98 1.92 5.67 14.11
N HIS A 99 2.71 4.99 13.27
CA HIS A 99 3.11 5.54 11.98
C HIS A 99 1.92 5.81 11.06
N LEU A 100 0.97 4.88 10.98
CA LEU A 100 -0.25 5.07 10.18
C LEU A 100 -1.11 6.23 10.71
N LEU A 101 -1.19 6.43 12.03
CA LEU A 101 -1.86 7.59 12.63
C LEU A 101 -1.16 8.91 12.27
N ASP A 102 0.17 8.93 12.31
CA ASP A 102 0.96 10.11 11.91
C ASP A 102 0.74 10.42 10.42
N LEU A 103 0.68 9.40 9.56
CA LEU A 103 0.36 9.56 8.15
C LEU A 103 -1.06 10.08 7.94
N LEU A 104 -2.05 9.53 8.65
CA LEU A 104 -3.45 9.94 8.61
C LEU A 104 -3.60 11.43 8.95
N ASN A 105 -2.88 11.90 9.97
CA ASN A 105 -2.91 13.30 10.41
C ASN A 105 -2.24 14.26 9.43
N ARG A 106 -1.32 13.77 8.60
CA ARG A 106 -0.64 14.54 7.55
C ARG A 106 -1.34 14.48 6.19
N LEU A 107 -2.40 13.69 6.04
CA LEU A 107 -3.15 13.65 4.80
C LEU A 107 -3.74 15.03 4.48
N PRO A 108 -3.55 15.54 3.25
CA PRO A 108 -4.08 16.84 2.88
C PRO A 108 -5.61 16.82 2.95
N THR A 109 -6.19 17.93 3.39
CA THR A 109 -7.65 18.13 3.45
C THR A 109 -8.29 18.33 2.07
N HIS A 110 -7.45 18.42 1.03
CA HIS A 110 -7.85 18.45 -0.37
C HIS A 110 -7.01 17.41 -1.12
N MET A 111 -7.63 16.31 -1.50
CA MET A 111 -6.99 15.32 -2.36
C MET A 111 -7.27 15.68 -3.81
N ALA A 112 -6.22 15.91 -4.60
CA ALA A 112 -6.37 15.82 -6.05
C ALA A 112 -6.82 14.39 -6.37
N ALA A 113 -7.81 14.24 -7.26
CA ALA A 113 -8.18 12.94 -7.80
C ALA A 113 -6.99 12.42 -8.60
N ASP A 114 -6.09 11.68 -7.95
CA ASP A 114 -4.85 11.27 -8.57
C ASP A 114 -5.16 10.37 -9.78
N ARG A 115 -4.62 10.82 -10.92
CA ARG A 115 -4.81 10.23 -12.23
C ARG A 115 -4.17 8.86 -12.29
N TYR A 116 -4.88 7.98 -12.99
CA TYR A 116 -4.47 6.75 -13.68
C TYR A 116 -2.97 6.34 -13.68
N PRO A 117 -2.64 5.03 -13.54
CA PRO A 117 -3.57 3.89 -13.48
C PRO A 117 -4.06 3.56 -12.07
N ALA A 118 -5.32 3.11 -12.04
CA ALA A 118 -6.15 2.72 -10.90
C ALA A 118 -5.39 1.92 -9.82
N ARG A 119 -4.90 2.62 -8.80
CA ARG A 119 -4.34 1.99 -7.62
C ARG A 119 -4.76 2.82 -6.40
N PRO A 120 -5.11 2.19 -5.27
CA PRO A 120 -5.45 2.93 -4.07
C PRO A 120 -4.30 3.86 -3.72
N GLY A 121 -4.58 5.15 -3.59
CA GLY A 121 -3.58 6.13 -3.17
C GLY A 121 -2.99 5.71 -1.82
N LEU A 122 -1.81 6.21 -1.49
CA LEU A 122 -1.20 6.00 -0.16
C LEU A 122 -2.21 6.19 0.98
N ALA A 123 -2.99 7.26 0.88
CA ALA A 123 -3.99 7.62 1.84
C ALA A 123 -5.10 6.57 1.99
N GLU A 124 -5.55 5.97 0.89
CA GLU A 124 -6.56 4.90 0.92
C GLU A 124 -5.99 3.68 1.63
N VAL A 125 -4.73 3.32 1.35
CA VAL A 125 -4.05 2.23 2.05
C VAL A 125 -3.97 2.50 3.55
N VAL A 126 -3.61 3.73 3.96
CA VAL A 126 -3.55 4.11 5.38
C VAL A 126 -4.92 3.97 6.06
N VAL A 127 -5.98 4.51 5.45
CA VAL A 127 -7.34 4.46 6.02
C VAL A 127 -7.86 3.03 6.10
N ARG A 128 -7.76 2.25 5.02
CA ARG A 128 -8.15 0.84 5.02
C ARG A 128 -7.40 0.07 6.12
N GLN A 129 -6.09 0.27 6.23
CA GLN A 129 -5.26 -0.46 7.19
C GLN A 129 -5.61 -0.13 8.65
N LEU A 130 -5.89 1.14 8.96
CA LEU A 130 -6.36 1.55 10.29
C LEU A 130 -7.75 0.95 10.60
N GLY A 131 -8.60 0.80 9.58
CA GLY A 131 -9.85 0.05 9.66
C GLY A 131 -9.64 -1.42 10.02
N GLU A 132 -8.81 -2.15 9.27
CA GLU A 132 -8.49 -3.56 9.55
C GLU A 132 -7.93 -3.76 10.96
N PHE A 133 -7.12 -2.82 11.43
CA PHE A 133 -6.53 -2.81 12.76
C PHE A 133 -7.51 -2.39 13.86
N LYS A 134 -8.74 -2.01 13.51
CA LYS A 134 -9.75 -1.47 14.43
C LYS A 134 -9.19 -0.35 15.32
N GLU A 135 -8.35 0.51 14.72
CA GLU A 135 -7.60 1.54 15.45
C GLU A 135 -8.50 2.71 15.88
N ARG A 136 -9.00 2.64 17.12
CA ARG A 136 -9.93 3.63 17.68
C ARG A 136 -9.37 5.06 17.73
N ARG A 137 -8.05 5.23 17.85
CA ARG A 137 -7.42 6.58 17.81
C ARG A 137 -7.67 7.30 16.48
N ALA A 138 -7.90 6.55 15.40
CA ALA A 138 -8.17 7.10 14.07
C ALA A 138 -9.63 7.53 13.85
N GLU A 139 -10.55 7.09 14.69
CA GLU A 139 -12.00 7.16 14.45
C GLU A 139 -12.48 8.58 14.10
N LYS A 140 -12.13 9.56 14.94
CA LYS A 140 -12.54 10.97 14.74
C LYS A 140 -12.08 11.51 13.38
N ARG A 141 -10.85 11.20 12.98
CA ARG A 141 -10.26 11.70 11.73
C ARG A 141 -10.82 10.97 10.52
N ILE A 142 -11.03 9.66 10.60
CA ILE A 142 -11.64 8.85 9.53
C ILE A 142 -13.11 9.25 9.33
N ARG A 143 -13.88 9.46 10.41
CA ARG A 143 -15.25 9.99 10.34
C ARG A 143 -15.29 11.32 9.60
N TRP A 144 -14.43 12.27 9.97
CA TRP A 144 -14.33 13.55 9.28
C TRP A 144 -14.03 13.37 7.78
N LEU A 145 -13.14 12.45 7.40
CA LEU A 145 -12.87 12.17 5.98
C LEU A 145 -14.11 11.62 5.26
N GLY A 146 -14.87 10.72 5.89
CA GLY A 146 -16.11 10.17 5.32
C GLY A 146 -17.21 11.20 5.09
N GLU A 147 -17.24 12.27 5.89
CA GLU A 147 -18.23 13.35 5.83
C GLU A 147 -17.82 14.51 4.91
N ASN A 148 -16.51 14.73 4.71
CA ASN A 148 -15.99 15.95 4.08
C ASN A 148 -15.22 15.70 2.77
N MET A 149 -14.92 14.45 2.41
CA MET A 149 -14.22 14.12 1.16
C MET A 149 -15.19 13.77 0.01
N PRO A 150 -14.77 13.88 -1.26
CA PRO A 150 -15.58 13.43 -2.40
C PRO A 150 -16.01 11.96 -2.27
N GLU A 151 -17.14 11.60 -2.87
CA GLU A 151 -17.75 10.26 -2.76
C GLU A 151 -16.81 9.12 -3.16
N SER A 152 -15.95 9.37 -4.15
CA SER A 152 -14.90 8.43 -4.59
C SER A 152 -13.92 8.03 -3.48
N TRP A 153 -13.88 8.79 -2.38
CA TRP A 153 -13.02 8.60 -1.22
C TRP A 153 -13.82 8.32 0.06
N ALA A 154 -15.02 8.89 0.17
CA ALA A 154 -15.88 8.73 1.34
C ALA A 154 -16.24 7.26 1.61
N GLY A 155 -16.41 6.44 0.56
CA GLY A 155 -16.67 5.00 0.69
C GLY A 155 -15.58 4.26 1.48
N VAL A 156 -14.31 4.52 1.17
CA VAL A 156 -13.16 3.93 1.87
C VAL A 156 -13.17 4.29 3.36
N ALA A 157 -13.43 5.55 3.67
CA ALA A 157 -13.47 6.02 5.05
C ALA A 157 -14.65 5.42 5.82
N ARG A 158 -15.83 5.28 5.19
CA ARG A 158 -17.00 4.63 5.79
C ARG A 158 -16.78 3.15 6.06
N GLU A 159 -16.22 2.42 5.10
CA GLU A 159 -15.83 1.01 5.29
C GLU A 159 -14.87 0.87 6.48
N ALA A 160 -13.80 1.68 6.52
CA ALA A 160 -12.84 1.65 7.62
C ALA A 160 -13.47 2.00 8.98
N LEU A 161 -14.42 2.94 8.99
CA LEU A 161 -15.12 3.36 10.21
C LEU A 161 -16.02 2.25 10.75
N ALA A 162 -16.77 1.55 9.89
CA ALA A 162 -17.59 0.40 10.27
C ALA A 162 -16.74 -0.68 10.95
N LYS A 163 -15.55 -0.97 10.40
CA LYS A 163 -14.59 -1.92 11.01
C LYS A 163 -14.17 -1.52 12.42
N ILE A 164 -13.84 -0.24 12.61
CA ILE A 164 -13.41 0.32 13.90
C ILE A 164 -14.54 0.23 14.93
N GLN A 165 -15.78 0.46 14.49
CA GLN A 165 -16.99 0.40 15.34
C GLN A 165 -17.45 -1.04 15.62
N GLY A 166 -16.96 -2.01 14.85
CA GLY A 166 -17.35 -3.43 14.99
C GLY A 166 -18.68 -3.74 14.32
N GLU A 167 -19.01 -3.02 13.25
CA GLU A 167 -20.25 -3.17 12.47
C GLU A 167 -20.09 -4.12 11.26
N ASP A 168 -18.95 -4.82 11.18
CA ASP A 168 -18.56 -5.77 10.12
C ASP A 168 -19.02 -7.22 10.37
#